data_AF-A0A3M7N7K8-F1
#
_entry.id   AF-A0A3M7N7K8-F1
#
_cell.length_a   1.000
_cell.length_b   1.000
_cell.length_c   1.000
_cell.angle_alpha   90.00
_cell.angle_beta   90.00
_cell.angle_gamma   90.00
#
_symmetry.space_group_name_H-M   'P 1'
#
loop_
_entity.id
_entity.type
_entity.pdbx_description
1 polymer ?
#
loop_
_entity_poly.entity_id
_entity_poly.type
_entity_poly.pdbx_seq_one_letter_code
_entity_poly.pdbx_strand_id
1 'polypeptide(L)'
;MSKDRLRAQCLPENADCSYVKVTIGDQLAGNVFACRWKVKDKTVCWITQLVVHSDYRERGLAAGLLNCLRQEDDKIYGLMSSHPAACLAAAKTFGSGINSVSTSFISDNASSVMKESPIEYVRKAELRGNLFDSDDKTGAISSVFSNFFVDHAEPLEALNWVRQGLEWPLDVFRSFQDQPHPLSWPFPSWKDFREASVFTQLNYTNLVLLVLLFAYAIYQAWSKNASHTWSVLQFTPALLTIGQAEAEEAGRKSRYLPAPDFPPIEGLADFDYKTTEPVKLRPFKPKYNLTMAIENLDPNELLLMDKTYPSRIAYRRTILQNHQEDVCAIANEAVIAPAIRELYTFLLGTYLPIRFPRMFKLHQVDYETGKTYMLENLVTKEVYPAFPIPPTTKALVLLQTLGKTVDEDFFFLLPSDPAASSPLPLPSPSSASSEDPTSGGEPDKEASPSKYHLHAFVCCCPSGFSPRSKLGLPLASVHEPVPGYSSIIEGSMDRYFAKIQVGKYVKRVNWSIATHGELYASPAATAEGSNISTHAYAGDQITELAEVDPSQTFVRVERQTLHRLPNSKAIVFAFKTYLYPLDQFKADNGPEGAEQLAQAVDGLKVGNVPAMHFYKRGAVWAEAVKRYLRS
;
A
#
# COMPACT_ATOMS: atom_id res chain seq x y z
N MET A 1 5.95 -14.53 -30.58
CA MET A 1 5.44 -14.43 -31.97
C MET A 1 6.42 -13.60 -32.78
N SER A 2 6.74 -13.97 -34.04
CA SER A 2 7.61 -13.16 -34.90
C SER A 2 6.92 -11.87 -35.34
N LYS A 3 7.69 -10.85 -35.75
CA LYS A 3 7.19 -9.56 -36.25
C LYS A 3 6.24 -9.73 -37.44
N ASP A 4 6.61 -10.58 -38.39
CA ASP A 4 5.81 -10.80 -39.61
C ASP A 4 4.52 -11.53 -39.28
N ARG A 5 4.55 -12.49 -38.34
CA ARG A 5 3.36 -13.20 -37.88
C ARG A 5 2.44 -12.28 -37.07
N LEU A 6 2.97 -11.39 -36.23
CA LEU A 6 2.19 -10.37 -35.51
C LEU A 6 1.48 -9.44 -36.50
N ARG A 7 2.20 -8.95 -37.52
CA ARG A 7 1.61 -8.11 -38.56
C ARG A 7 0.53 -8.84 -39.35
N ALA A 8 0.83 -10.04 -39.84
CA ALA A 8 -0.10 -10.81 -40.64
C ALA A 8 -1.35 -11.26 -39.87
N GLN A 9 -1.21 -11.62 -38.59
CA GLN A 9 -2.30 -12.26 -37.83
C GLN A 9 -3.02 -11.33 -36.86
N CYS A 10 -2.41 -10.21 -36.43
CA CYS A 10 -2.97 -9.34 -35.40
C CYS A 10 -3.08 -7.86 -35.80
N LEU A 11 -2.42 -7.43 -36.89
CA LEU A 11 -2.36 -6.03 -37.33
C LEU A 11 -2.47 -5.93 -38.87
N PRO A 12 -3.63 -6.27 -39.46
CA PRO A 12 -3.79 -6.26 -40.91
C PRO A 12 -3.56 -4.86 -41.49
N GLU A 13 -2.85 -4.77 -42.63
CA GLU A 13 -2.37 -3.50 -43.21
C GLU A 13 -3.49 -2.50 -43.55
N ASN A 14 -4.72 -2.98 -43.77
CA ASN A 14 -5.88 -2.18 -44.14
C ASN A 14 -6.83 -1.88 -42.97
N ALA A 15 -6.42 -2.13 -41.72
CA ALA A 15 -7.21 -1.82 -40.54
C ALA A 15 -6.58 -0.68 -39.73
N ASP A 16 -7.42 0.13 -39.10
CA ASP A 16 -6.97 1.13 -38.13
C ASP A 16 -6.53 0.40 -36.86
N CYS A 17 -5.22 0.27 -36.62
CA CYS A 17 -4.70 -0.44 -35.47
C CYS A 17 -3.92 0.50 -34.54
N SER A 18 -4.17 0.36 -33.24
CA SER A 18 -3.52 1.09 -32.17
C SER A 18 -2.62 0.16 -31.36
N TYR A 19 -1.51 0.71 -30.89
CA TYR A 19 -0.56 0.03 -30.02
C TYR A 19 -0.24 0.91 -28.83
N VAL A 20 -0.47 0.36 -27.63
CA VAL A 20 -0.06 0.99 -26.38
C VAL A 20 0.84 0.01 -25.65
N LYS A 21 1.95 0.50 -25.09
CA LYS A 21 2.86 -0.30 -24.29
C LYS A 21 3.15 0.40 -22.98
N VAL A 22 3.45 -0.40 -21.98
CA VAL A 22 4.03 0.04 -20.72
C VAL A 22 5.35 -0.69 -20.55
N THR A 23 6.41 0.08 -20.35
CA THR A 23 7.74 -0.43 -20.02
C THR A 23 8.02 -0.12 -18.56
N ILE A 24 8.75 -1.03 -17.90
CA ILE A 24 9.27 -0.83 -16.56
C ILE A 24 10.77 -1.08 -16.66
N GLY A 25 11.54 0.01 -16.71
CA GLY A 25 12.93 -0.05 -17.18
C GLY A 25 12.97 -0.21 -18.69
N ASP A 26 14.03 -0.85 -19.20
CA ASP A 26 14.12 -1.28 -20.60
C ASP A 26 13.26 -2.53 -20.90
N GLN A 27 12.56 -3.06 -19.89
CA GLN A 27 11.73 -4.25 -20.04
C GLN A 27 10.28 -3.88 -20.38
N LEU A 28 9.74 -4.55 -21.40
CA LEU A 28 8.32 -4.45 -21.75
C LEU A 28 7.48 -5.10 -20.64
N ALA A 29 6.86 -4.27 -19.80
CA ALA A 29 6.04 -4.73 -18.69
C ALA A 29 4.64 -5.15 -19.12
N GLY A 30 4.13 -4.53 -20.18
CA GLY A 30 2.91 -4.94 -20.82
C GLY A 30 2.65 -4.19 -22.10
N ASN A 31 1.76 -4.73 -22.93
CA ASN A 31 1.33 -4.08 -24.13
C ASN A 31 -0.06 -4.51 -24.53
N VAL A 32 -0.71 -3.65 -25.30
CA VAL A 32 -1.98 -3.91 -25.92
C VAL A 32 -1.94 -3.50 -27.38
N PHE A 33 -2.47 -4.38 -28.22
CA PHE A 33 -2.80 -4.10 -29.61
C PHE A 33 -4.31 -4.11 -29.75
N ALA A 34 -4.85 -3.13 -30.47
CA ALA A 34 -6.24 -3.16 -30.91
C ALA A 34 -6.34 -2.81 -32.37
N CYS A 35 -7.39 -3.31 -33.02
CA CYS A 35 -7.77 -2.87 -34.36
C CYS A 35 -9.23 -2.47 -34.38
N ARG A 36 -9.53 -1.49 -35.22
CA ARG A 36 -10.84 -0.87 -35.37
C ARG A 36 -11.41 -1.13 -36.75
N TRP A 37 -12.71 -1.40 -36.79
CA TRP A 37 -13.49 -1.49 -38.01
C TRP A 37 -14.93 -1.05 -37.74
N LYS A 38 -15.67 -0.78 -38.80
CA LYS A 38 -17.08 -0.43 -38.72
C LYS A 38 -17.94 -1.65 -38.98
N VAL A 39 -18.99 -1.80 -38.18
CA VAL A 39 -20.08 -2.75 -38.40
C VAL A 39 -21.37 -1.98 -38.29
N LYS A 40 -22.12 -1.92 -39.40
CA LYS A 40 -23.26 -0.98 -39.55
C LYS A 40 -22.76 0.46 -39.29
N ASP A 41 -23.37 1.18 -38.35
CA ASP A 41 -22.99 2.55 -37.95
C ASP A 41 -22.16 2.62 -36.66
N LYS A 42 -21.62 1.49 -36.19
CA LYS A 42 -20.85 1.40 -34.94
C LYS A 42 -19.38 1.12 -35.19
N THR A 43 -18.49 1.91 -34.58
CA THR A 43 -17.05 1.60 -34.53
C THR A 43 -16.81 0.51 -33.49
N VAL A 44 -16.15 -0.57 -33.92
CA VAL A 44 -15.66 -1.66 -33.07
C VAL A 44 -14.20 -1.39 -32.74
N CYS A 45 -13.84 -1.42 -31.46
CA CYS A 45 -12.47 -1.51 -30.98
C CYS A 45 -12.22 -2.92 -30.44
N TRP A 46 -11.41 -3.70 -31.16
CA TRP A 46 -11.12 -5.07 -30.79
C TRP A 46 -9.69 -5.24 -30.29
N ILE A 47 -9.55 -5.77 -29.09
CA ILE A 47 -8.26 -6.08 -28.48
C ILE A 47 -7.73 -7.40 -29.06
N THR A 48 -6.69 -7.32 -29.89
CA THR A 48 -6.08 -8.49 -30.53
C THR A 48 -5.05 -9.17 -29.64
N GLN A 49 -4.37 -8.40 -28.80
CA GLN A 49 -3.42 -8.91 -27.83
C GLN A 49 -3.37 -7.97 -26.64
N LEU A 50 -3.49 -8.52 -25.43
CA LEU A 50 -3.25 -7.84 -24.17
C LEU A 50 -2.32 -8.72 -23.35
N VAL A 51 -1.11 -8.23 -23.09
CA VAL A 51 -0.09 -8.96 -22.34
C VAL A 51 0.38 -8.06 -21.22
N VAL A 52 0.40 -8.61 -20.01
CA VAL A 52 1.11 -8.03 -18.87
C VAL A 52 2.04 -9.11 -18.36
N HIS A 53 3.32 -8.80 -18.32
CA HIS A 53 4.34 -9.70 -17.81
C HIS A 53 4.02 -10.04 -16.35
N SER A 54 4.23 -11.31 -15.96
CA SER A 54 3.79 -11.88 -14.67
C SER A 54 4.21 -11.02 -13.47
N ASP A 55 5.45 -10.54 -13.49
CA ASP A 55 6.04 -9.71 -12.42
C ASP A 55 5.34 -8.37 -12.23
N TYR A 56 4.49 -7.96 -13.17
CA TYR A 56 3.78 -6.69 -13.16
C TYR A 56 2.24 -6.86 -13.21
N ARG A 57 1.75 -8.09 -13.08
CA ARG A 57 0.30 -8.35 -12.94
C ARG A 57 -0.22 -7.82 -11.60
N GLU A 58 -1.54 -7.68 -11.49
CA GLU A 58 -2.25 -7.16 -10.30
C GLU A 58 -1.96 -5.69 -9.92
N ARG A 59 -1.17 -4.97 -10.73
CA ARG A 59 -0.83 -3.55 -10.53
C ARG A 59 -1.69 -2.57 -11.34
N GLY A 60 -2.82 -3.04 -11.88
CA GLY A 60 -3.73 -2.23 -12.71
C GLY A 60 -3.23 -1.92 -14.13
N LEU A 61 -2.07 -2.45 -14.54
CA LEU A 61 -1.48 -2.16 -15.87
C LEU A 61 -2.39 -2.56 -17.03
N ALA A 62 -3.08 -3.69 -16.94
CA ALA A 62 -4.01 -4.12 -17.98
C ALA A 62 -5.14 -3.09 -18.21
N ALA A 63 -5.73 -2.57 -17.14
CA ALA A 63 -6.77 -1.54 -17.23
C ALA A 63 -6.19 -0.19 -17.70
N GLY A 64 -4.97 0.16 -17.27
CA GLY A 64 -4.27 1.36 -17.73
C GLY A 64 -4.02 1.35 -19.25
N LEU A 65 -3.47 0.24 -19.76
CA LEU A 65 -3.25 0.02 -21.19
C LEU A 65 -4.55 0.17 -22.00
N LEU A 66 -5.64 -0.43 -21.52
CA LEU A 66 -6.95 -0.36 -22.19
C LEU A 66 -7.57 1.04 -22.13
N ASN A 67 -7.40 1.77 -21.03
CA ASN A 67 -7.86 3.16 -20.90
C ASN A 67 -7.13 4.09 -21.87
N CYS A 68 -5.81 3.94 -22.03
CA CYS A 68 -5.04 4.73 -23.00
C CYS A 68 -5.42 4.42 -24.45
N LEU A 69 -5.89 3.20 -24.72
CA LEU A 69 -6.29 2.78 -26.04
C LEU A 69 -7.68 3.29 -26.43
N ARG A 70 -8.51 3.66 -25.45
CA ARG A 70 -9.92 4.04 -25.63
C ARG A 70 -10.09 5.32 -26.46
N GLN A 71 -11.02 5.31 -27.41
CA GLN A 71 -11.44 6.50 -28.16
C GLN A 71 -12.93 6.80 -27.93
N GLU A 72 -13.35 8.06 -28.10
CA GLU A 72 -14.73 8.50 -27.82
C GLU A 72 -15.77 7.95 -28.82
N ASP A 73 -15.34 7.63 -30.03
CA ASP A 73 -16.16 7.12 -31.12
C ASP A 73 -16.33 5.59 -31.08
N ASP A 74 -15.52 4.87 -30.30
CA ASP A 74 -15.63 3.43 -30.08
C ASP A 74 -16.98 3.07 -29.42
N LYS A 75 -17.86 2.38 -30.16
CA LYS A 75 -19.21 1.98 -29.69
C LYS A 75 -19.30 0.52 -29.28
N ILE A 76 -18.36 -0.31 -29.71
CA ILE A 76 -18.28 -1.72 -29.34
C ILE A 76 -16.84 -2.01 -28.91
N TYR A 77 -16.66 -2.65 -27.76
CA TYR A 77 -15.35 -3.14 -27.31
C TYR A 77 -15.37 -4.67 -27.29
N GLY A 78 -14.35 -5.30 -27.88
CA GLY A 78 -14.27 -6.75 -28.00
C GLY A 78 -12.91 -7.30 -27.62
N LEU A 79 -12.90 -8.51 -27.06
CA LEU A 79 -11.73 -9.20 -26.55
C LEU A 79 -12.05 -10.70 -26.56
N MET A 80 -11.09 -11.52 -27.01
CA MET A 80 -11.17 -12.98 -26.96
C MET A 80 -10.07 -13.51 -26.04
N SER A 81 -10.42 -13.82 -24.78
CA SER A 81 -9.46 -14.35 -23.82
C SER A 81 -10.11 -15.38 -22.91
N SER A 82 -9.33 -16.42 -22.60
CA SER A 82 -9.66 -17.39 -21.58
C SER A 82 -9.27 -16.95 -20.17
N HIS A 83 -8.53 -15.84 -20.00
CA HIS A 83 -8.01 -15.48 -18.68
C HIS A 83 -8.93 -14.46 -17.98
N PRO A 84 -9.47 -14.77 -16.78
CA PRO A 84 -10.40 -13.88 -16.08
C PRO A 84 -9.87 -12.46 -15.84
N ALA A 85 -8.58 -12.31 -15.56
CA ALA A 85 -7.93 -11.02 -15.35
C ALA A 85 -8.07 -10.09 -16.57
N ALA A 86 -7.96 -10.61 -17.80
CA ALA A 86 -8.12 -9.82 -19.02
C ALA A 86 -9.57 -9.37 -19.21
N CYS A 87 -10.53 -10.27 -18.97
CA CYS A 87 -11.96 -9.98 -19.05
C CYS A 87 -12.41 -8.98 -17.98
N LEU A 88 -11.92 -9.12 -16.74
CA LEU A 88 -12.16 -8.16 -15.65
C LEU A 88 -11.58 -6.78 -15.97
N ALA A 89 -10.36 -6.72 -16.51
CA ALA A 89 -9.72 -5.46 -16.89
C ALA A 89 -10.53 -4.76 -17.99
N ALA A 90 -10.96 -5.48 -19.03
CA ALA A 90 -11.79 -4.91 -20.10
C ALA A 90 -13.16 -4.45 -19.59
N ALA A 91 -13.85 -5.28 -18.79
CA ALA A 91 -15.17 -4.95 -18.27
C ALA A 91 -15.13 -3.74 -17.31
N LYS A 92 -14.05 -3.59 -16.53
CA LYS A 92 -13.81 -2.42 -15.67
C LYS A 92 -13.48 -1.15 -16.48
N THR A 93 -12.79 -1.28 -17.60
CA THR A 93 -12.33 -0.15 -18.42
C THR A 93 -13.44 0.40 -19.31
N PHE A 94 -14.19 -0.49 -19.96
CA PHE A 94 -15.18 -0.13 -20.97
C PHE A 94 -16.64 -0.19 -20.47
N GLY A 95 -16.86 -0.74 -19.28
CA GLY A 95 -18.16 -0.83 -18.62
C GLY A 95 -18.12 -0.38 -17.16
N SER A 96 -19.00 -0.93 -16.34
CA SER A 96 -19.04 -0.70 -14.88
C SER A 96 -18.54 -1.91 -14.07
N GLY A 97 -17.87 -2.87 -14.73
CA GLY A 97 -17.44 -4.15 -14.16
C GLY A 97 -18.07 -5.36 -14.85
N ILE A 98 -17.59 -6.57 -14.52
CA ILE A 98 -17.97 -7.80 -15.24
C ILE A 98 -19.46 -8.15 -15.12
N ASN A 99 -20.10 -7.81 -14.01
CA ASN A 99 -21.56 -8.01 -13.81
C ASN A 99 -22.43 -7.07 -14.65
N SER A 100 -21.84 -6.02 -15.23
CA SER A 100 -22.53 -5.08 -16.11
C SER A 100 -22.46 -5.46 -17.59
N VAL A 101 -21.82 -6.59 -17.92
CA VAL A 101 -21.72 -7.07 -19.30
C VAL A 101 -23.09 -7.54 -19.78
N SER A 102 -23.62 -6.86 -20.81
CA SER A 102 -24.93 -7.16 -21.38
C SER A 102 -24.88 -8.40 -22.29
N THR A 103 -25.52 -9.48 -21.84
CA THR A 103 -25.65 -10.73 -22.61
C THR A 103 -26.53 -10.57 -23.85
N SER A 104 -27.59 -9.75 -23.77
CA SER A 104 -28.43 -9.40 -24.91
C SER A 104 -27.63 -8.65 -25.99
N PHE A 105 -26.81 -7.67 -25.58
CA PHE A 105 -25.94 -6.96 -26.51
C PHE A 105 -24.94 -7.89 -27.21
N ILE A 106 -24.37 -8.86 -26.47
CA ILE A 106 -23.46 -9.86 -27.04
C ILE A 106 -24.19 -10.71 -28.07
N SER A 107 -25.35 -11.27 -27.72
CA SER A 107 -26.15 -12.12 -28.62
C SER A 107 -26.50 -11.39 -29.93
N ASP A 108 -26.92 -10.12 -29.83
CA ASP A 108 -27.34 -9.32 -30.99
C ASP A 108 -26.20 -8.90 -31.93
N ASN A 109 -24.97 -8.72 -31.41
CA ASN A 109 -23.89 -8.07 -32.16
C ASN A 109 -22.70 -8.99 -32.46
N ALA A 110 -22.39 -9.99 -31.64
CA ALA A 110 -21.14 -10.76 -31.74
C ALA A 110 -20.93 -11.43 -33.10
N SER A 111 -21.97 -12.04 -33.69
CA SER A 111 -21.87 -12.70 -35.00
C SER A 111 -21.48 -11.72 -36.11
N SER A 112 -22.11 -10.54 -36.15
CA SER A 112 -21.80 -9.50 -37.12
C SER A 112 -20.39 -8.92 -36.92
N VAL A 113 -20.03 -8.65 -35.66
CA VAL A 113 -18.71 -8.11 -35.29
C VAL A 113 -17.59 -9.04 -35.74
N MET A 114 -17.72 -10.34 -35.48
CA MET A 114 -16.69 -11.32 -35.84
C MET A 114 -16.63 -11.54 -37.35
N LYS A 115 -17.77 -11.73 -38.04
CA LYS A 115 -17.80 -11.98 -39.49
C LYS A 115 -17.21 -10.83 -40.32
N GLU A 116 -17.44 -9.59 -39.89
CA GLU A 116 -16.91 -8.38 -40.56
C GLU A 116 -15.49 -8.03 -40.12
N SER A 117 -14.88 -8.80 -39.20
CA SER A 117 -13.54 -8.50 -38.71
C SER A 117 -12.50 -8.56 -39.82
N PRO A 118 -11.60 -7.55 -39.91
CA PRO A 118 -10.45 -7.61 -40.81
C PRO A 118 -9.39 -8.61 -40.34
N ILE A 119 -9.51 -9.13 -39.12
CA ILE A 119 -8.57 -10.05 -38.49
C ILE A 119 -9.02 -11.48 -38.73
N GLU A 120 -8.20 -12.26 -39.45
CA GLU A 120 -8.60 -13.57 -39.96
C GLU A 120 -8.99 -14.57 -38.85
N TYR A 121 -8.24 -14.65 -37.75
CA TYR A 121 -8.56 -15.58 -36.67
C TYR A 121 -9.85 -15.21 -35.93
N VAL A 122 -10.17 -13.91 -35.83
CA VAL A 122 -11.43 -13.43 -35.23
C VAL A 122 -12.58 -13.78 -36.16
N ARG A 123 -12.41 -13.55 -37.47
CA ARG A 123 -13.42 -13.85 -38.48
C ARG A 123 -13.72 -15.34 -38.65
N LYS A 124 -12.71 -16.19 -38.46
CA LYS A 124 -12.83 -17.65 -38.56
C LYS A 124 -13.23 -18.34 -37.26
N ALA A 125 -13.20 -17.64 -36.13
CA ALA A 125 -13.58 -18.24 -34.85
C ALA A 125 -15.09 -18.49 -34.79
N GLU A 126 -15.46 -19.68 -34.35
CA GLU A 126 -16.87 -20.09 -34.25
C GLU A 126 -17.42 -19.71 -32.88
N LEU A 127 -18.50 -18.95 -32.83
CA LEU A 127 -19.21 -18.65 -31.59
C LEU A 127 -19.81 -19.93 -30.97
N ARG A 128 -19.67 -20.10 -29.65
CA ARG A 128 -20.13 -21.25 -28.86
C ARG A 128 -20.76 -20.80 -27.54
N GLY A 129 -21.67 -21.61 -27.02
CA GLY A 129 -22.39 -21.33 -25.78
C GLY A 129 -23.82 -20.87 -25.98
N ASN A 130 -24.55 -20.84 -24.86
CA ASN A 130 -26.00 -20.69 -24.80
C ASN A 130 -26.53 -19.39 -25.44
N LEU A 131 -25.69 -18.35 -25.58
CA LEU A 131 -26.09 -17.10 -26.24
C LEU A 131 -26.20 -17.22 -27.77
N PHE A 132 -25.59 -18.25 -28.36
CA PHE A 132 -25.49 -18.42 -29.82
C PHE A 132 -26.09 -19.73 -30.32
N ASP A 133 -26.18 -20.75 -29.45
CA ASP A 133 -26.78 -22.03 -29.72
C ASP A 133 -27.59 -22.49 -28.49
N SER A 134 -28.92 -22.54 -28.62
CA SER A 134 -29.81 -22.93 -27.53
C SER A 134 -29.71 -24.40 -27.14
N ASP A 135 -29.12 -25.24 -28.01
CA ASP A 135 -28.92 -26.66 -27.78
C ASP A 135 -27.54 -26.98 -27.20
N ASP A 136 -26.72 -25.95 -26.91
CA ASP A 136 -25.39 -26.12 -26.32
C ASP A 136 -25.49 -26.65 -24.87
N LYS A 137 -24.96 -27.85 -24.63
CA LYS A 137 -24.96 -28.53 -23.32
C LYS A 137 -23.63 -28.43 -22.58
N THR A 138 -22.68 -27.68 -23.11
CA THR A 138 -21.32 -27.57 -22.53
C THR A 138 -21.28 -26.72 -21.27
N GLY A 139 -22.31 -25.91 -21.05
CA GLY A 139 -22.32 -24.89 -20.00
C GLY A 139 -21.39 -23.72 -20.35
N ALA A 140 -21.15 -23.42 -21.63
CA ALA A 140 -20.55 -22.15 -22.03
C ALA A 140 -21.66 -21.10 -22.19
N ILE A 141 -21.45 -19.86 -21.75
CA ILE A 141 -22.41 -18.76 -21.99
C ILE A 141 -22.01 -17.97 -23.24
N SER A 142 -20.78 -17.45 -23.28
CA SER A 142 -20.26 -16.64 -24.39
C SER A 142 -18.82 -17.01 -24.69
N SER A 143 -18.63 -18.02 -25.54
CA SER A 143 -17.33 -18.59 -25.87
C SER A 143 -17.09 -18.64 -27.38
N VAL A 144 -15.87 -19.00 -27.77
CA VAL A 144 -15.49 -19.21 -29.17
C VAL A 144 -14.59 -20.42 -29.30
N PHE A 145 -14.75 -21.16 -30.39
CA PHE A 145 -13.82 -22.20 -30.79
C PHE A 145 -12.75 -21.58 -31.69
N SER A 146 -11.52 -21.50 -31.16
CA SER A 146 -10.44 -20.74 -31.79
C SER A 146 -9.50 -21.58 -32.67
N ASN A 147 -9.69 -22.91 -32.74
CA ASN A 147 -8.86 -23.86 -33.49
C ASN A 147 -7.36 -23.90 -33.11
N PHE A 148 -6.96 -23.28 -32.00
CA PHE A 148 -5.58 -23.34 -31.48
C PHE A 148 -5.58 -23.76 -30.01
N PHE A 149 -4.53 -24.49 -29.61
CA PHE A 149 -4.34 -24.92 -28.23
C PHE A 149 -4.13 -23.71 -27.32
N VAL A 150 -4.86 -23.70 -26.21
CA VAL A 150 -4.71 -22.74 -25.11
C VAL A 150 -4.55 -23.55 -23.83
N ASP A 151 -3.48 -23.29 -23.08
CA ASP A 151 -3.36 -23.84 -21.73
C ASP A 151 -4.37 -23.13 -20.82
N HIS A 152 -5.29 -23.91 -20.26
CA HIS A 152 -6.35 -23.41 -19.39
C HIS A 152 -6.05 -23.62 -17.91
N ALA A 153 -4.91 -24.20 -17.52
CA ALA A 153 -4.59 -24.47 -16.11
C ALA A 153 -4.59 -23.20 -15.25
N GLU A 154 -3.73 -22.23 -15.59
CA GLU A 154 -3.66 -20.93 -14.89
C GLU A 154 -4.98 -20.14 -15.01
N PRO A 155 -5.63 -20.03 -16.19
CA PRO A 155 -6.94 -19.39 -16.30
C PRO A 155 -8.05 -20.02 -15.43
N LEU A 156 -8.09 -21.34 -15.30
CA LEU A 156 -9.07 -22.04 -14.48
C LEU A 156 -8.82 -21.86 -12.99
N GLU A 157 -7.56 -21.87 -12.55
CA GLU A 157 -7.18 -21.54 -11.17
C GLU A 157 -7.59 -20.10 -10.83
N ALA A 158 -7.28 -19.14 -11.71
CA ALA A 158 -7.70 -17.75 -11.56
C ALA A 158 -9.23 -17.61 -11.55
N LEU A 159 -9.96 -18.37 -12.36
CA LEU A 159 -11.42 -18.33 -12.40
C LEU A 159 -12.04 -18.86 -11.11
N ASN A 160 -11.48 -19.95 -10.56
CA ASN A 160 -11.92 -20.51 -9.28
C ASN A 160 -11.74 -19.49 -8.14
N TRP A 161 -10.63 -18.75 -8.13
CA TRP A 161 -10.40 -17.68 -7.16
C TRP A 161 -11.41 -16.54 -7.31
N VAL A 162 -11.66 -16.06 -8.55
CA VAL A 162 -12.64 -15.01 -8.81
C VAL A 162 -14.05 -15.43 -8.37
N ARG A 163 -14.42 -16.69 -8.61
CA ARG A 163 -15.73 -17.25 -8.24
C ARG A 163 -15.97 -17.36 -6.73
N GLN A 164 -14.93 -17.27 -5.89
CA GLN A 164 -15.10 -17.25 -4.42
C GLN A 164 -15.70 -15.92 -3.92
N GLY A 165 -15.57 -14.84 -4.68
CA GLY A 165 -16.03 -13.51 -4.27
C GLY A 165 -16.88 -12.75 -5.28
N LEU A 166 -17.10 -13.31 -6.49
CA LEU A 166 -17.79 -12.63 -7.58
C LEU A 166 -18.52 -13.63 -8.49
N GLU A 167 -19.75 -13.31 -8.88
CA GLU A 167 -20.53 -14.09 -9.85
C GLU A 167 -19.96 -13.92 -11.26
N TRP A 168 -19.64 -15.02 -11.96
CA TRP A 168 -18.97 -14.97 -13.26
C TRP A 168 -19.95 -15.22 -14.42
N PRO A 169 -20.28 -14.21 -15.26
CA PRO A 169 -21.39 -14.29 -16.21
C PRO A 169 -21.04 -14.90 -17.59
N LEU A 170 -19.78 -15.31 -17.82
CA LEU A 170 -19.30 -15.76 -19.15
C LEU A 170 -19.05 -17.28 -19.25
N ASP A 171 -19.09 -17.97 -18.11
CA ASP A 171 -18.90 -19.43 -17.86
C ASP A 171 -17.51 -20.08 -18.15
N VAL A 172 -17.41 -21.42 -17.98
CA VAL A 172 -16.20 -22.25 -17.82
C VAL A 172 -15.40 -22.47 -19.12
N PHE A 173 -14.08 -22.32 -19.01
CA PHE A 173 -13.11 -22.72 -20.05
C PHE A 173 -12.92 -24.25 -20.05
N ARG A 174 -13.11 -24.92 -21.19
CA ARG A 174 -12.85 -26.37 -21.29
C ARG A 174 -11.82 -26.64 -22.37
N SER A 175 -10.87 -27.53 -22.06
CA SER A 175 -10.00 -28.12 -23.07
C SER A 175 -10.68 -29.36 -23.68
N PHE A 176 -10.32 -29.74 -24.91
CA PHE A 176 -10.82 -30.98 -25.52
C PHE A 176 -10.31 -32.25 -24.79
N GLN A 177 -9.42 -32.11 -23.78
CA GLN A 177 -8.79 -33.20 -23.04
C GLN A 177 -9.55 -33.66 -21.78
N ASP A 178 -10.67 -33.03 -21.42
CA ASP A 178 -11.48 -33.44 -20.25
C ASP A 178 -12.36 -34.70 -20.48
N GLN A 179 -11.99 -35.56 -21.44
CA GLN A 179 -12.49 -36.94 -21.53
C GLN A 179 -11.48 -37.87 -20.84
N PRO A 180 -11.89 -38.68 -19.86
CA PRO A 180 -10.94 -39.46 -19.08
C PRO A 180 -10.36 -40.60 -19.93
N HIS A 181 -9.05 -40.59 -20.15
CA HIS A 181 -8.30 -41.77 -20.56
C HIS A 181 -7.15 -42.08 -19.59
N PRO A 182 -6.93 -43.36 -19.25
CA PRO A 182 -5.96 -43.76 -18.24
C PRO A 182 -4.53 -43.70 -18.79
N LEU A 183 -3.62 -43.14 -17.97
CA LEU A 183 -2.18 -43.42 -17.94
C LEU A 183 -1.45 -43.59 -19.29
N SER A 184 -0.76 -42.54 -19.77
CA SER A 184 0.52 -42.73 -20.49
C SER A 184 1.39 -41.46 -20.54
N TRP A 185 2.69 -41.71 -20.49
CA TRP A 185 3.83 -40.78 -20.52
C TRP A 185 4.09 -40.26 -21.95
N PRO A 186 4.41 -38.97 -22.21
CA PRO A 186 4.49 -38.46 -23.57
C PRO A 186 5.92 -38.50 -24.10
N PHE A 187 6.24 -39.49 -24.94
CA PHE A 187 7.23 -39.30 -25.98
C PHE A 187 6.50 -39.33 -27.33
N PRO A 188 6.55 -38.27 -28.16
CA PRO A 188 6.01 -38.32 -29.51
C PRO A 188 6.81 -39.30 -30.35
N SER A 189 6.16 -39.97 -31.30
CA SER A 189 6.83 -40.83 -32.26
C SER A 189 7.77 -40.01 -33.16
N TRP A 190 8.75 -40.66 -33.82
CA TRP A 190 9.66 -40.00 -34.77
C TRP A 190 8.90 -39.29 -35.90
N LYS A 191 7.69 -39.74 -36.20
CA LYS A 191 6.81 -39.13 -37.20
C LYS A 191 6.28 -37.78 -36.72
N ASP A 192 5.83 -37.70 -35.47
CA ASP A 192 5.33 -36.46 -34.85
C ASP A 192 6.42 -35.39 -34.73
N PHE A 193 7.67 -35.80 -34.50
CA PHE A 193 8.82 -34.88 -34.49
C PHE A 193 9.07 -34.24 -35.87
N ARG A 194 8.95 -35.01 -36.96
CA ARG A 194 9.14 -34.49 -38.34
C ARG A 194 8.01 -33.56 -38.78
N GLU A 195 6.79 -33.82 -38.31
CA GLU A 195 5.61 -33.00 -38.61
C GLU A 195 5.49 -31.76 -37.71
N ALA A 196 6.27 -31.69 -36.61
CA ALA A 196 6.32 -30.54 -35.73
C ALA A 196 6.94 -29.30 -36.40
N SER A 197 6.55 -28.12 -35.92
CA SER A 197 7.09 -26.85 -36.43
C SER A 197 8.61 -26.77 -36.25
N VAL A 198 9.30 -26.03 -37.12
CA VAL A 198 10.76 -25.80 -37.06
C VAL A 198 11.18 -25.29 -35.68
N PHE A 199 10.36 -24.45 -35.04
CA PHE A 199 10.59 -23.96 -33.68
C PHE A 199 10.57 -25.09 -32.63
N THR A 200 9.64 -26.03 -32.78
CA THR A 200 9.53 -27.20 -31.91
C THR A 200 10.70 -28.16 -32.10
N GLN A 201 11.12 -28.39 -33.36
CA GLN A 201 12.30 -29.19 -33.68
C GLN A 201 13.59 -28.56 -33.12
N LEU A 202 13.72 -27.23 -33.18
CA LEU A 202 14.83 -26.47 -32.59
C LEU A 202 14.84 -26.55 -31.06
N ASN A 203 13.68 -26.48 -30.41
CA ASN A 203 13.59 -26.64 -28.95
C ASN A 203 13.95 -28.05 -28.49
N TYR A 204 13.52 -29.07 -29.22
CA TYR A 204 13.90 -30.45 -28.93
C TYR A 204 15.40 -30.70 -29.15
N THR A 205 15.98 -30.15 -30.22
CA THR A 205 17.44 -30.23 -30.44
C THR A 205 18.22 -29.47 -29.37
N ASN A 206 17.73 -28.30 -28.93
CA ASN A 206 18.30 -27.56 -27.80
C ASN A 206 18.20 -28.33 -26.47
N LEU A 207 17.09 -29.03 -26.22
CA LEU A 207 16.91 -29.87 -25.04
C LEU A 207 17.89 -31.05 -25.04
N VAL A 208 18.06 -31.72 -26.19
CA VAL A 208 19.06 -32.79 -26.37
C VAL A 208 20.48 -32.26 -26.18
N LEU A 209 20.78 -31.08 -26.74
CA LEU A 209 22.06 -30.39 -26.53
C LEU A 209 22.30 -30.03 -25.07
N LEU A 210 21.28 -29.56 -24.34
CA LEU A 210 21.35 -29.27 -22.91
C LEU A 210 21.64 -30.53 -22.09
N VAL A 211 20.99 -31.65 -22.41
CA VAL A 211 21.25 -32.94 -21.75
C VAL A 211 22.68 -33.42 -22.05
N LEU A 212 23.16 -33.27 -23.29
CA LEU A 212 24.52 -33.61 -23.67
C LEU A 212 25.57 -32.71 -23.00
N LEU A 213 25.31 -31.40 -22.93
CA LEU A 213 26.18 -30.42 -22.25
C LEU A 213 26.22 -30.67 -20.74
N PHE A 214 25.08 -31.03 -20.14
CA PHE A 214 24.99 -31.37 -18.73
C PHE A 214 25.74 -32.68 -18.42
N ALA A 215 25.56 -33.71 -19.25
CA ALA A 215 26.32 -34.96 -19.15
C ALA A 215 27.83 -34.72 -19.35
N TYR A 216 28.22 -33.85 -20.29
CA TYR A 216 29.61 -33.46 -20.52
C TYR A 216 30.20 -32.65 -19.36
N ALA A 217 29.41 -31.76 -18.74
CA ALA A 217 29.82 -31.02 -17.55
C ALA A 217 30.01 -31.95 -16.34
N ILE A 218 29.13 -32.93 -16.15
CA ILE A 218 29.29 -33.97 -15.13
C ILE A 218 30.55 -34.79 -15.42
N TYR A 219 30.78 -35.19 -16.67
CA TYR A 219 31.98 -35.91 -17.09
C TYR A 219 33.26 -35.08 -16.83
N GLN A 220 33.27 -33.79 -17.13
CA GLN A 220 34.39 -32.89 -16.83
C GLN A 220 34.61 -32.72 -15.33
N ALA A 221 33.56 -32.61 -14.53
CA ALA A 221 33.66 -32.51 -13.08
C ALA A 221 34.20 -33.81 -12.47
N TRP A 222 33.81 -34.96 -13.02
CA TRP A 222 34.34 -36.26 -12.64
C TRP A 222 35.80 -36.45 -13.09
N SER A 223 36.17 -35.98 -14.28
CA SER A 223 37.53 -36.10 -14.82
C SER A 223 38.51 -35.11 -14.18
N LYS A 224 38.04 -33.97 -13.65
CA LYS A 224 38.86 -32.95 -12.97
C LYS A 224 39.03 -33.17 -11.46
N ASN A 225 38.27 -34.09 -10.85
CA ASN A 225 38.50 -34.52 -9.46
C ASN A 225 39.61 -35.59 -9.32
N ALA A 226 40.20 -36.03 -10.44
CA ALA A 226 41.46 -36.74 -10.45
C ALA A 226 42.59 -35.74 -10.74
N SER A 227 43.25 -35.30 -9.67
CA SER A 227 44.57 -34.65 -9.64
C SER A 227 44.63 -33.09 -9.63
N HIS A 228 45.31 -32.64 -8.57
CA HIS A 228 46.07 -31.40 -8.39
C HIS A 228 45.42 -30.11 -7.83
N THR A 229 45.99 -29.76 -6.67
CA THR A 229 45.98 -28.52 -5.89
C THR A 229 46.39 -27.29 -6.71
N TRP A 230 45.76 -26.14 -6.47
CA TRP A 230 46.19 -24.86 -7.05
C TRP A 230 46.48 -23.79 -6.00
N SER A 231 47.70 -23.25 -6.09
CA SER A 231 48.26 -22.13 -5.36
C SER A 231 47.90 -20.79 -6.01
N VAL A 232 47.79 -19.77 -5.16
CA VAL A 232 47.35 -18.40 -5.46
C VAL A 232 48.48 -17.60 -6.11
N LEU A 233 48.18 -16.91 -7.21
CA LEU A 233 49.00 -15.83 -7.76
C LEU A 233 48.34 -14.47 -7.48
N GLN A 234 49.14 -13.60 -6.87
CA GLN A 234 48.80 -12.29 -6.32
C GLN A 234 48.60 -11.24 -7.43
N PHE A 235 47.52 -10.46 -7.32
CA PHE A 235 47.37 -9.16 -7.97
C PHE A 235 47.11 -8.09 -6.90
N THR A 236 47.74 -6.93 -7.04
CA THR A 236 47.87 -5.89 -6.02
C THR A 236 46.57 -5.09 -5.75
N PRO A 237 46.31 -4.61 -4.51
CA PRO A 237 44.98 -4.19 -4.04
C PRO A 237 44.79 -2.66 -3.91
N ALA A 238 45.36 -1.85 -4.81
CA ALA A 238 45.28 -0.39 -4.69
C ALA A 238 44.29 0.29 -5.67
N LEU A 239 44.16 -0.21 -6.91
CA LEU A 239 43.26 0.38 -7.91
C LEU A 239 41.83 -0.21 -7.87
N LEU A 240 41.67 -1.44 -7.37
CA LEU A 240 40.37 -2.12 -7.27
C LEU A 240 39.49 -1.51 -6.18
N THR A 241 40.10 -1.01 -5.11
CA THR A 241 39.42 -0.52 -3.90
C THR A 241 38.74 0.82 -4.13
N ILE A 242 39.35 1.71 -4.94
CA ILE A 242 38.75 3.01 -5.31
C ILE A 242 37.56 2.78 -6.23
N GLY A 243 37.70 1.93 -7.26
CA GLY A 243 36.59 1.58 -8.15
C GLY A 243 35.46 0.80 -7.46
N GLN A 244 35.77 -0.05 -6.47
CA GLN A 244 34.76 -0.74 -5.66
C GLN A 244 34.03 0.19 -4.70
N ALA A 245 34.72 1.13 -4.06
CA ALA A 245 34.10 2.13 -3.20
C ALA A 245 33.23 3.12 -4.00
N GLU A 246 33.70 3.56 -5.18
CA GLU A 246 32.93 4.41 -6.09
C GLU A 246 31.73 3.66 -6.70
N ALA A 247 31.87 2.36 -7.03
CA ALA A 247 30.77 1.52 -7.51
C ALA A 247 29.77 1.16 -6.40
N GLU A 248 30.22 0.93 -5.15
CA GLU A 248 29.35 0.78 -3.99
C GLU A 248 28.62 2.08 -3.68
N GLU A 249 29.29 3.23 -3.72
CA GLU A 249 28.69 4.53 -3.47
C GLU A 249 27.69 4.92 -4.57
N ALA A 250 28.02 4.68 -5.85
CA ALA A 250 27.12 4.88 -6.98
C ALA A 250 25.92 3.92 -6.94
N GLY A 251 26.15 2.64 -6.64
CA GLY A 251 25.10 1.65 -6.44
C GLY A 251 24.28 1.88 -5.17
N ARG A 252 24.79 2.61 -4.17
CA ARG A 252 24.06 3.03 -2.97
C ARG A 252 23.20 4.26 -3.25
N LYS A 253 23.67 5.21 -4.06
CA LYS A 253 22.90 6.38 -4.52
C LYS A 253 21.72 6.01 -5.45
N SER A 254 21.77 4.87 -6.15
CA SER A 254 20.64 4.40 -6.97
C SER A 254 19.52 3.68 -6.17
N ARG A 255 19.72 3.43 -4.87
CA ARG A 255 18.79 2.66 -4.03
C ARG A 255 17.74 3.51 -3.30
N TYR A 256 17.84 4.84 -3.39
CA TYR A 256 16.90 5.77 -2.76
C TYR A 256 16.92 7.13 -3.47
N LEU A 257 15.90 7.96 -3.22
CA LEU A 257 15.84 9.36 -3.66
C LEU A 257 16.53 10.26 -2.63
N PRO A 258 17.39 11.20 -3.02
CA PRO A 258 17.97 12.18 -2.10
C PRO A 258 16.89 13.04 -1.44
N ALA A 259 17.02 13.27 -0.14
CA ALA A 259 16.16 14.19 0.63
C ALA A 259 17.03 15.06 1.55
N PRO A 260 17.81 16.01 1.00
CA PRO A 260 18.80 16.78 1.76
C PRO A 260 18.18 17.67 2.86
N ASP A 261 16.90 18.02 2.72
CA ASP A 261 16.18 18.85 3.70
C ASP A 261 15.67 18.05 4.91
N PHE A 262 15.78 16.72 4.88
CA PHE A 262 15.46 15.83 5.98
C PHE A 262 16.74 15.37 6.70
N PRO A 263 16.65 14.98 7.99
CA PRO A 263 17.80 14.39 8.67
C PRO A 263 18.33 13.15 7.94
N PRO A 264 19.66 12.90 8.02
CA PRO A 264 20.25 11.72 7.39
C PRO A 264 19.69 10.44 8.02
N ILE A 265 19.38 9.46 7.16
CA ILE A 265 18.85 8.16 7.57
C ILE A 265 19.94 7.10 7.47
N GLU A 266 20.07 6.31 8.53
CA GLU A 266 20.96 5.17 8.66
C GLU A 266 20.22 3.88 8.32
N GLY A 267 20.81 3.06 7.47
CA GLY A 267 20.21 1.79 7.07
C GLY A 267 20.42 0.67 8.09
N LEU A 268 19.43 -0.22 8.22
CA LEU A 268 19.56 -1.44 9.01
C LEU A 268 19.78 -2.64 8.07
N ALA A 269 21.03 -2.91 7.72
CA ALA A 269 21.37 -3.98 6.76
C ALA A 269 20.97 -5.39 7.24
N ASP A 270 21.00 -5.62 8.56
CA ASP A 270 20.73 -6.92 9.19
C ASP A 270 19.34 -7.03 9.84
N PHE A 271 18.51 -6.00 9.70
CA PHE A 271 17.17 -6.03 10.26
C PHE A 271 16.28 -7.06 9.56
N ASP A 272 15.71 -7.98 10.36
CA ASP A 272 14.68 -8.91 9.93
C ASP A 272 13.40 -8.66 10.75
N TYR A 273 12.34 -8.22 10.06
CA TYR A 273 11.06 -7.97 10.71
C TYR A 273 10.47 -9.26 11.29
N LYS A 274 10.75 -10.43 10.72
CA LYS A 274 10.14 -11.71 11.13
C LYS A 274 10.53 -12.12 12.55
N THR A 275 11.72 -11.74 12.99
CA THR A 275 12.25 -12.06 14.32
C THR A 275 12.20 -10.88 15.28
N THR A 276 11.88 -9.68 14.78
CA THR A 276 11.78 -8.48 15.61
C THR A 276 10.44 -8.45 16.35
N GLU A 277 10.50 -8.50 17.67
CA GLU A 277 9.32 -8.38 18.54
C GLU A 277 8.78 -6.94 18.58
N PRO A 278 7.44 -6.75 18.68
CA PRO A 278 6.86 -5.44 18.92
C PRO A 278 7.41 -4.81 20.21
N VAL A 279 7.73 -3.52 20.17
CA VAL A 279 8.19 -2.79 21.36
C VAL A 279 7.13 -2.87 22.45
N LYS A 280 7.55 -3.06 23.70
CA LYS A 280 6.69 -3.11 24.89
C LYS A 280 6.70 -1.76 25.60
N LEU A 281 5.72 -0.90 25.32
CA LEU A 281 5.61 0.43 25.92
C LEU A 281 4.84 0.36 27.26
N ARG A 282 5.43 0.92 28.32
CA ARG A 282 4.91 0.84 29.71
C ARG A 282 4.87 2.22 30.39
N PRO A 283 4.05 3.19 29.91
CA PRO A 283 4.05 4.58 30.38
C PRO A 283 3.25 4.76 31.69
N PHE A 284 3.21 3.75 32.56
CA PHE A 284 2.32 3.72 33.72
C PHE A 284 2.89 4.56 34.85
N LYS A 285 2.06 5.47 35.37
CA LYS A 285 2.41 6.34 36.48
C LYS A 285 1.30 6.26 37.54
N PRO A 286 1.65 6.19 38.83
CA PRO A 286 0.67 6.07 39.91
C PRO A 286 -0.24 7.30 40.05
N LYS A 287 0.15 8.43 39.46
CA LYS A 287 -0.68 9.63 39.34
C LYS A 287 -0.73 10.09 37.89
N TYR A 288 -1.94 10.21 37.34
CA TYR A 288 -2.13 10.71 35.99
C TYR A 288 -2.01 12.24 35.96
N ASN A 289 -1.04 12.77 35.22
CA ASN A 289 -0.98 14.20 34.95
C ASN A 289 -1.15 14.44 33.46
N LEU A 290 -2.23 15.14 33.09
CA LEU A 290 -2.43 15.64 31.75
C LEU A 290 -1.32 16.66 31.44
N THR A 291 -0.37 16.25 30.62
CA THR A 291 0.77 17.05 30.16
C THR A 291 1.11 16.67 28.72
N MET A 292 1.93 17.48 28.05
CA MET A 292 2.42 17.16 26.70
C MET A 292 3.27 15.87 26.69
N ALA A 293 4.04 15.61 27.76
CA ALA A 293 4.88 14.42 27.94
C ALA A 293 5.75 14.07 26.70
N ILE A 294 6.31 15.11 26.08
CA ILE A 294 7.08 15.00 24.85
C ILE A 294 8.54 14.67 25.17
N GLU A 295 9.09 13.70 24.43
CA GLU A 295 10.49 13.30 24.46
C GLU A 295 11.10 13.47 23.07
N ASN A 296 12.40 13.72 22.99
CA ASN A 296 13.09 13.74 21.70
C ASN A 296 13.03 12.35 21.05
N LEU A 297 12.86 12.34 19.73
CA LEU A 297 12.86 11.13 18.90
C LEU A 297 14.03 11.23 17.93
N ASP A 298 14.85 10.18 17.86
CA ASP A 298 15.81 10.03 16.77
C ASP A 298 15.04 9.85 15.45
N PRO A 299 15.32 10.65 14.40
CA PRO A 299 14.71 10.46 13.08
C PRO A 299 14.81 9.04 12.54
N ASN A 300 15.87 8.28 12.86
CA ASN A 300 16.05 6.88 12.45
C ASN A 300 15.08 5.91 13.15
N GLU A 301 14.48 6.33 14.26
CA GLU A 301 13.44 5.60 14.96
C GLU A 301 12.04 6.05 14.54
N LEU A 302 11.88 6.92 13.53
CA LEU A 302 10.58 7.48 13.15
C LEU A 302 9.51 6.39 12.98
N LEU A 303 9.84 5.38 12.16
CA LEU A 303 9.00 4.21 11.92
C LEU A 303 9.59 2.97 12.60
N LEU A 304 8.73 2.17 13.25
CA LEU A 304 9.10 0.90 13.86
C LEU A 304 8.45 -0.26 13.11
N MET A 305 9.29 -1.17 12.60
CA MET A 305 8.87 -2.41 11.96
C MET A 305 9.07 -3.58 12.91
N ASP A 306 8.19 -4.58 12.83
CA ASP A 306 8.22 -5.76 13.68
C ASP A 306 7.47 -6.92 12.99
N LYS A 307 7.45 -8.09 13.62
CA LYS A 307 6.88 -9.32 13.05
C LYS A 307 5.39 -9.22 12.71
N THR A 308 4.68 -8.25 13.29
CA THR A 308 3.24 -8.04 13.03
C THR A 308 2.97 -7.23 11.77
N TYR A 309 4.00 -6.65 11.14
CA TYR A 309 3.85 -5.80 9.97
C TYR A 309 2.98 -6.42 8.83
N PRO A 310 3.15 -7.69 8.40
CA PRO A 310 2.32 -8.24 7.32
C PRO A 310 0.82 -8.27 7.67
N SER A 311 0.46 -8.75 8.87
CA SER A 311 -0.94 -8.84 9.30
C SER A 311 -1.54 -7.45 9.54
N ARG A 312 -0.74 -6.51 10.06
CA ARG A 312 -1.17 -5.13 10.26
C ARG A 312 -1.41 -4.39 8.94
N ILE A 313 -0.55 -4.58 7.94
CA ILE A 313 -0.78 -3.99 6.62
C ILE A 313 -2.00 -4.62 5.93
N ALA A 314 -2.21 -5.94 6.05
CA ALA A 314 -3.41 -6.59 5.54
C ALA A 314 -4.68 -6.02 6.20
N TYR A 315 -4.69 -5.89 7.53
CA TYR A 315 -5.80 -5.26 8.26
C TYR A 315 -6.07 -3.84 7.78
N ARG A 316 -5.05 -3.00 7.70
CA ARG A 316 -5.17 -1.60 7.25
C ARG A 316 -5.75 -1.49 5.84
N ARG A 317 -5.39 -2.40 4.94
CA ARG A 317 -5.97 -2.47 3.59
C ARG A 317 -7.47 -2.77 3.62
N THR A 318 -7.90 -3.74 4.44
CA THR A 318 -9.32 -4.04 4.63
C THR A 318 -10.08 -2.85 5.18
N ILE A 319 -9.55 -2.18 6.21
CA ILE A 319 -10.18 -0.98 6.79
C ILE A 319 -10.28 0.16 5.77
N LEU A 320 -9.22 0.41 4.99
CA LEU A 320 -9.25 1.43 3.93
C LEU A 320 -10.23 1.10 2.82
N GLN A 321 -10.44 -0.20 2.52
CA GLN A 321 -11.38 -0.64 1.50
C GLN A 321 -12.83 -0.49 1.98
N ASN A 322 -13.11 -0.89 3.22
CA ASN A 322 -14.47 -0.98 3.74
C ASN A 322 -14.98 0.33 4.36
N HIS A 323 -14.08 1.17 4.89
CA HIS A 323 -14.43 2.37 5.64
C HIS A 323 -13.72 3.63 5.12
N GLN A 324 -13.38 3.67 3.83
CA GLN A 324 -12.54 4.71 3.22
C GLN A 324 -12.96 6.14 3.62
N GLU A 325 -14.27 6.43 3.62
CA GLU A 325 -14.80 7.77 3.91
C GLU A 325 -14.60 8.20 5.37
N ASP A 326 -14.53 7.26 6.31
CA ASP A 326 -14.27 7.54 7.73
C ASP A 326 -12.76 7.65 8.00
N VAL A 327 -11.95 6.78 7.36
CA VAL A 327 -10.54 6.59 7.72
C VAL A 327 -9.54 7.31 6.85
N CYS A 328 -9.92 7.89 5.70
CA CYS A 328 -8.98 8.60 4.83
C CYS A 328 -9.63 9.79 4.14
N ALA A 329 -9.17 11.01 4.48
CA ALA A 329 -9.75 12.21 3.91
C ALA A 329 -8.79 13.41 3.86
N ILE A 330 -9.12 14.35 2.98
CA ILE A 330 -8.46 15.65 2.83
C ILE A 330 -9.52 16.76 2.85
N ALA A 331 -9.17 17.92 3.40
CA ALA A 331 -10.06 19.09 3.47
C ALA A 331 -10.02 19.93 2.19
N ASN A 332 -8.83 20.26 1.71
CA ASN A 332 -8.64 21.08 0.50
C ASN A 332 -7.36 20.63 -0.24
N GLU A 333 -7.53 20.06 -1.45
CA GLU A 333 -6.44 19.52 -2.28
C GLU A 333 -5.34 20.56 -2.54
N ALA A 334 -5.70 21.78 -2.94
CA ALA A 334 -4.73 22.82 -3.30
C ALA A 334 -3.84 23.23 -2.12
N VAL A 335 -4.40 23.19 -0.89
CA VAL A 335 -3.67 23.57 0.33
C VAL A 335 -2.82 22.43 0.86
N ILE A 336 -3.34 21.20 0.90
CA ILE A 336 -2.69 20.10 1.63
C ILE A 336 -1.82 19.19 0.75
N ALA A 337 -2.01 19.20 -0.58
CA ALA A 337 -1.26 18.34 -1.48
C ALA A 337 0.27 18.49 -1.35
N PRO A 338 0.87 19.68 -1.20
CA PRO A 338 2.31 19.81 -1.04
C PRO A 338 2.86 19.03 0.15
N ALA A 339 2.19 19.09 1.30
CA ALA A 339 2.61 18.40 2.52
C ALA A 339 2.51 16.87 2.39
N ILE A 340 1.42 16.38 1.79
CA ILE A 340 1.23 14.94 1.57
C ILE A 340 2.27 14.40 0.59
N ARG A 341 2.51 15.11 -0.52
CA ARG A 341 3.52 14.73 -1.52
C ARG A 341 4.92 14.69 -0.92
N GLU A 342 5.24 15.68 -0.10
CA GLU A 342 6.52 15.78 0.58
C GLU A 342 6.77 14.60 1.52
N LEU A 343 5.83 14.31 2.44
CA LEU A 343 5.97 13.15 3.33
C LEU A 343 5.98 11.84 2.54
N TYR A 344 5.11 11.70 1.54
CA TYR A 344 5.03 10.52 0.68
C TYR A 344 6.37 10.23 0.00
N THR A 345 6.96 11.23 -0.67
CA THR A 345 8.23 11.09 -1.37
C THR A 345 9.37 10.81 -0.41
N PHE A 346 9.40 11.48 0.74
CA PHE A 346 10.40 11.19 1.77
C PHE A 346 10.28 9.74 2.25
N LEU A 347 9.08 9.27 2.60
CA LEU A 347 8.92 7.93 3.14
C LEU A 347 9.19 6.85 2.09
N LEU A 348 8.57 6.93 0.92
CA LEU A 348 8.67 5.87 -0.09
C LEU A 348 9.95 5.96 -0.92
N GLY A 349 10.41 7.17 -1.23
CA GLY A 349 11.62 7.38 -2.01
C GLY A 349 12.90 7.27 -1.20
N THR A 350 12.88 7.68 0.07
CA THR A 350 14.11 7.84 0.87
C THR A 350 14.12 6.94 2.10
N TYR A 351 13.19 7.15 3.03
CA TYR A 351 13.26 6.56 4.36
C TYR A 351 13.16 5.03 4.34
N LEU A 352 12.10 4.47 3.75
CA LEU A 352 11.84 3.04 3.74
C LEU A 352 12.96 2.23 3.05
N PRO A 353 13.40 2.57 1.82
CA PRO A 353 14.45 1.80 1.16
C PRO A 353 15.84 1.94 1.81
N ILE A 354 16.14 3.07 2.46
CA ILE A 354 17.39 3.22 3.24
C ILE A 354 17.29 2.44 4.55
N ARG A 355 16.25 2.69 5.35
CA ARG A 355 16.13 2.21 6.73
C ARG A 355 15.89 0.70 6.79
N PHE A 356 15.05 0.18 5.89
CA PHE A 356 14.60 -1.22 5.89
C PHE A 356 14.83 -1.90 4.52
N PRO A 357 16.08 -2.04 4.06
CA PRO A 357 16.40 -2.50 2.71
C PRO A 357 16.01 -3.97 2.43
N ARG A 358 15.80 -4.79 3.47
CA ARG A 358 15.28 -6.16 3.34
C ARG A 358 13.76 -6.24 3.19
N MET A 359 13.06 -5.14 3.49
CA MET A 359 11.60 -5.04 3.36
C MET A 359 11.18 -4.18 2.17
N PHE A 360 11.98 -3.19 1.79
CA PHE A 360 11.66 -2.28 0.71
C PHE A 360 12.85 -2.09 -0.22
N LYS A 361 12.56 -2.12 -1.52
CA LYS A 361 13.56 -1.94 -2.56
C LYS A 361 13.09 -0.91 -3.56
N LEU A 362 13.91 0.11 -3.80
CA LEU A 362 13.65 1.09 -4.84
C LEU A 362 14.17 0.55 -6.18
N HIS A 363 13.32 0.58 -7.21
CA HIS A 363 13.66 0.22 -8.57
C HIS A 363 13.60 1.44 -9.46
N GLN A 364 14.63 1.65 -10.27
CA GLN A 364 14.59 2.64 -11.33
C GLN A 364 13.96 2.02 -12.58
N VAL A 365 12.99 2.70 -13.17
CA VAL A 365 12.17 2.20 -14.27
C VAL A 365 11.96 3.31 -15.30
N ASP A 366 11.99 2.99 -16.60
CA ASP A 366 11.77 3.98 -17.66
C ASP A 366 10.27 4.14 -17.96
N TYR A 367 9.79 5.39 -17.87
CA TYR A 367 8.40 5.80 -18.14
C TYR A 367 8.35 6.75 -19.35
N GLU A 368 7.17 7.01 -19.92
CA GLU A 368 7.02 7.83 -21.15
C GLU A 368 7.62 9.25 -21.02
N THR A 369 7.68 9.80 -19.80
CA THR A 369 8.23 11.12 -19.48
C THR A 369 9.68 11.10 -18.98
N GLY A 370 10.34 9.95 -18.96
CA GLY A 370 11.72 9.76 -18.48
C GLY A 370 11.86 8.69 -17.40
N LYS A 371 13.07 8.60 -16.80
CA LYS A 371 13.34 7.66 -15.72
C LYS A 371 12.53 8.00 -14.47
N THR A 372 11.89 7.00 -13.88
CA THR A 372 11.18 7.10 -12.61
C THR A 372 11.66 6.04 -11.62
N TYR A 373 11.19 6.13 -10.38
CA TYR A 373 11.52 5.25 -9.29
C TYR A 373 10.25 4.66 -8.68
N MET A 374 10.23 3.35 -8.49
CA MET A 374 9.13 2.60 -7.91
C MET A 374 9.63 1.88 -6.67
N LEU A 375 8.94 2.06 -5.53
CA LEU A 375 9.22 1.32 -4.31
C LEU A 375 8.47 -0.01 -4.35
N GLU A 376 9.20 -1.12 -4.33
CA GLU A 376 8.66 -2.44 -4.05
C GLU A 376 8.68 -2.71 -2.55
N ASN A 377 7.52 -3.08 -2.01
CA ASN A 377 7.38 -3.65 -0.68
C ASN A 377 7.56 -5.17 -0.79
N LEU A 378 8.76 -5.67 -0.48
CA LEU A 378 9.16 -7.07 -0.63
C LEU A 378 8.33 -8.02 0.24
N VAL A 379 7.68 -7.51 1.29
CA VAL A 379 6.81 -8.28 2.17
C VAL A 379 5.44 -8.52 1.54
N THR A 380 4.83 -7.47 0.99
CA THR A 380 3.46 -7.54 0.43
C THR A 380 3.43 -7.74 -1.08
N LYS A 381 4.58 -7.66 -1.76
CA LYS A 381 4.76 -7.71 -3.22
C LYS A 381 4.12 -6.56 -4.00
N GLU A 382 3.56 -5.58 -3.29
CA GLU A 382 3.04 -4.34 -3.87
C GLU A 382 4.16 -3.41 -4.33
N VAL A 383 3.88 -2.63 -5.37
CA VAL A 383 4.81 -1.65 -5.91
C VAL A 383 4.09 -0.32 -6.07
N TYR A 384 4.68 0.74 -5.53
CA TYR A 384 4.14 2.10 -5.57
C TYR A 384 5.15 3.07 -6.18
N PRO A 385 4.70 4.13 -6.86
CA PRO A 385 5.60 5.22 -7.25
C PRO A 385 6.34 5.78 -6.03
N ALA A 386 7.64 6.02 -6.16
CA ALA A 386 8.42 6.61 -5.07
C ALA A 386 8.14 8.11 -4.88
N PHE A 387 7.52 8.72 -5.88
CA PHE A 387 7.03 10.08 -5.89
C PHE A 387 5.79 10.18 -6.80
N PRO A 388 4.97 11.23 -6.70
CA PRO A 388 3.68 11.31 -7.39
C PRO A 388 3.83 11.33 -8.91
N ILE A 389 3.29 10.31 -9.60
CA ILE A 389 3.31 10.21 -11.07
C ILE A 389 1.93 9.77 -11.57
N PRO A 390 1.33 10.47 -12.55
CA PRO A 390 1.78 11.77 -13.07
C PRO A 390 1.81 12.84 -11.95
N PRO A 391 2.46 14.01 -12.15
CA PRO A 391 2.48 15.07 -11.13
C PRO A 391 1.08 15.49 -10.66
N THR A 392 0.06 15.28 -11.48
CA THR A 392 -1.37 15.52 -11.18
C THR A 392 -2.02 14.46 -10.29
N THR A 393 -1.31 13.41 -9.86
CA THR A 393 -1.84 12.38 -8.96
C THR A 393 -2.41 13.02 -7.70
N LYS A 394 -3.69 12.77 -7.41
CA LYS A 394 -4.41 13.38 -6.29
C LYS A 394 -3.78 13.03 -4.95
N ALA A 395 -3.72 13.98 -4.03
CA ALA A 395 -3.12 13.78 -2.71
C ALA A 395 -3.80 12.67 -1.90
N LEU A 396 -5.11 12.49 -2.08
CA LEU A 396 -5.86 11.40 -1.45
C LEU A 396 -5.30 10.02 -1.82
N VAL A 397 -4.87 9.81 -3.07
CA VAL A 397 -4.30 8.52 -3.51
C VAL A 397 -2.97 8.25 -2.81
N LEU A 398 -2.12 9.28 -2.69
CA LEU A 398 -0.84 9.19 -1.98
C LEU A 398 -1.04 8.85 -0.50
N LEU A 399 -2.04 9.49 0.12
CA LEU A 399 -2.41 9.27 1.51
C LEU A 399 -2.94 7.85 1.75
N GLN A 400 -3.76 7.32 0.82
CA GLN A 400 -4.18 5.93 0.84
C GLN A 400 -3.00 4.97 0.70
N THR A 401 -2.04 5.25 -0.18
CA THR A 401 -0.83 4.44 -0.34
C THR A 401 0.01 4.43 0.94
N LEU A 402 0.16 5.56 1.64
CA LEU A 402 0.79 5.60 2.95
C LEU A 402 0.06 4.66 3.93
N GLY A 403 -1.27 4.72 3.97
CA GLY A 403 -2.08 3.81 4.80
C GLY A 403 -1.89 2.32 4.48
N LYS A 404 -1.70 1.97 3.20
CA LYS A 404 -1.52 0.59 2.71
C LYS A 404 -0.09 0.05 2.82
N THR A 405 0.87 0.90 3.19
CA THR A 405 2.31 0.57 3.15
C THR A 405 3.00 0.79 4.50
N VAL A 406 2.60 1.83 5.23
CA VAL A 406 3.22 2.21 6.50
C VAL A 406 2.25 1.93 7.63
N ASP A 407 2.74 1.22 8.65
CA ASP A 407 2.00 0.84 9.84
C ASP A 407 1.96 1.96 10.89
N GLU A 408 1.53 3.14 10.46
CA GLU A 408 1.30 4.34 11.28
C GLU A 408 0.07 5.06 10.72
N ASP A 409 -0.78 5.59 11.60
CA ASP A 409 -1.81 6.54 11.19
C ASP A 409 -1.19 7.94 11.07
N PHE A 410 -1.58 8.74 10.07
CA PHE A 410 -1.00 10.05 9.78
C PHE A 410 -2.06 11.14 9.78
N PHE A 411 -1.74 12.26 10.43
CA PHE A 411 -2.54 13.47 10.52
C PHE A 411 -1.65 14.65 10.08
N PHE A 412 -2.15 15.46 9.15
CA PHE A 412 -1.44 16.62 8.62
C PHE A 412 -2.10 17.89 9.13
N LEU A 413 -1.30 18.71 9.81
CA LEU A 413 -1.76 19.97 10.40
C LEU A 413 -1.05 21.17 9.78
N LEU A 414 -1.84 22.20 9.47
CA LEU A 414 -1.35 23.47 8.96
C LEU A 414 -1.78 24.63 9.87
N PRO A 415 -0.99 25.72 9.94
CA PRO A 415 -1.37 26.92 10.66
C PRO A 415 -2.56 27.62 9.98
N SER A 416 -3.35 28.34 10.77
CA SER A 416 -4.52 29.12 10.31
C SER A 416 -4.13 30.25 9.35
N ASP A 417 -2.93 30.80 9.54
CA ASP A 417 -2.31 31.78 8.65
C ASP A 417 -0.95 31.24 8.19
N PRO A 418 -0.76 30.95 6.89
CA PRO A 418 0.51 30.50 6.33
C PRO A 418 1.65 31.50 6.58
N ALA A 419 1.37 32.81 6.68
CA ALA A 419 2.38 33.85 6.89
C ALA A 419 3.00 33.81 8.30
N ALA A 420 2.29 33.25 9.28
CA ALA A 420 2.77 33.10 10.66
C ALA A 420 3.81 31.97 10.84
N SER A 421 4.13 31.23 9.78
CA SER A 421 5.12 30.14 9.79
C SER A 421 6.56 30.56 9.50
N SER A 422 6.80 31.87 9.30
CA SER A 422 8.15 32.42 9.15
C SER A 422 8.93 32.30 10.46
N PRO A 423 10.18 31.80 10.47
CA PRO A 423 10.97 31.71 11.69
C PRO A 423 11.18 33.10 12.28
N LEU A 424 10.83 33.27 13.56
CA LEU A 424 11.27 34.44 14.33
C LEU A 424 12.82 34.51 14.24
N PRO A 425 13.41 35.68 13.94
CA PRO A 425 14.87 35.77 13.76
C PRO A 425 15.60 35.37 15.04
N LEU A 426 16.72 34.66 14.88
CA LEU A 426 17.70 34.45 15.96
C LEU A 426 18.19 35.80 16.49
N PRO A 427 18.39 35.96 17.82
CA PRO A 427 18.95 37.18 18.37
C PRO A 427 20.37 37.36 17.84
N SER A 428 20.59 38.46 17.13
CA SER A 428 21.91 38.87 16.65
C SER A 428 22.76 39.30 17.85
N PRO A 429 24.08 39.01 17.87
CA PRO A 429 24.94 39.50 18.93
C PRO A 429 25.03 41.02 18.85
N SER A 430 24.77 41.63 19.99
CA SER A 430 24.82 43.06 20.31
C SER A 430 25.91 43.83 19.55
N SER A 431 25.50 44.83 18.78
CA SER A 431 26.30 46.05 18.61
C SER A 431 25.80 47.07 19.62
N ALA A 432 26.69 47.45 20.53
CA ALA A 432 26.45 48.51 21.48
C ALA A 432 26.41 49.85 20.73
N SER A 433 25.28 50.56 20.85
CA SER A 433 25.29 52.01 20.83
C SER A 433 24.17 52.52 21.73
N SER A 434 24.59 53.36 22.66
CA SER A 434 23.84 54.08 23.67
C SER A 434 23.03 55.23 23.06
N GLU A 435 21.78 55.39 23.48
CA GLU A 435 21.19 56.68 23.90
C GLU A 435 19.78 56.50 24.49
N ASP A 436 19.43 57.43 25.39
CA ASP A 436 18.50 57.42 26.54
C ASP A 436 16.99 57.68 26.19
N PRO A 437 16.01 57.67 27.14
CA PRO A 437 14.78 56.90 27.00
C PRO A 437 13.52 57.69 27.36
N THR A 438 12.72 58.19 26.41
CA THR A 438 11.37 58.69 26.75
C THR A 438 10.41 58.59 25.57
N SER A 439 9.76 57.44 25.43
CA SER A 439 8.35 57.38 25.04
C SER A 439 7.79 56.00 25.42
N GLY A 440 6.78 55.99 26.29
CA GLY A 440 6.08 54.77 26.68
C GLY A 440 5.29 54.22 25.50
N GLY A 441 5.89 53.29 24.77
CA GLY A 441 5.16 52.31 23.97
C GLY A 441 4.90 51.10 24.85
N GLU A 442 3.64 50.68 24.94
CA GLU A 442 3.25 49.40 25.54
C GLU A 442 4.13 48.28 24.97
N PRO A 443 4.57 47.30 25.78
CA PRO A 443 5.31 46.16 25.23
C PRO A 443 4.42 45.46 24.21
N ASP A 444 4.95 45.27 23.00
CA ASP A 444 4.33 44.53 21.91
C ASP A 444 3.58 43.31 22.47
N LYS A 445 2.24 43.31 22.36
CA LYS A 445 1.43 42.13 22.62
C LYS A 445 2.00 41.01 21.75
N GLU A 446 2.66 40.03 22.37
CA GLU A 446 3.07 38.78 21.73
C GLU A 446 1.93 38.33 20.82
N ALA A 447 2.17 38.28 19.51
CA ALA A 447 1.18 37.80 18.56
C ALA A 447 0.70 36.42 19.02
N SER A 448 -0.61 36.25 19.17
CA SER A 448 -1.19 34.99 19.62
C SER A 448 -0.64 33.85 18.76
N PRO A 449 -0.18 32.73 19.35
CA PRO A 449 0.43 31.64 18.59
C PRO A 449 -0.52 31.16 17.50
N SER A 450 0.02 30.91 16.31
CA SER A 450 -0.77 30.44 15.17
C SER A 450 -1.48 29.13 15.52
N LYS A 451 -2.80 29.11 15.38
CA LYS A 451 -3.62 27.92 15.67
C LYS A 451 -3.49 26.93 14.52
N TYR A 452 -3.35 25.65 14.83
CA TYR A 452 -3.23 24.59 13.82
C TYR A 452 -4.56 23.88 13.59
N HIS A 453 -4.82 23.51 12.33
CA HIS A 453 -6.01 22.79 11.89
C HIS A 453 -5.65 21.45 11.28
N LEU A 454 -6.53 20.45 11.41
CA LEU A 454 -6.39 19.15 10.76
C LEU A 454 -6.84 19.23 9.30
N HIS A 455 -5.92 19.14 8.33
CA HIS A 455 -6.24 19.28 6.91
C HIS A 455 -6.31 17.97 6.14
N ALA A 456 -5.68 16.92 6.64
CA ALA A 456 -5.77 15.58 6.05
C ALA A 456 -5.41 14.51 7.05
N PHE A 457 -5.91 13.30 6.83
CA PHE A 457 -5.49 12.12 7.60
C PHE A 457 -5.67 10.82 6.83
N VAL A 458 -4.88 9.82 7.22
CA VAL A 458 -5.20 8.39 7.09
C VAL A 458 -5.10 7.75 8.47
N CYS A 459 -6.22 7.24 8.97
CA CYS A 459 -6.39 6.80 10.34
C CYS A 459 -7.17 5.48 10.40
N CYS A 460 -6.47 4.36 10.26
CA CYS A 460 -7.06 3.02 10.26
C CYS A 460 -7.27 2.46 11.67
N CYS A 461 -6.65 3.05 12.70
CA CYS A 461 -6.73 2.58 14.08
C CYS A 461 -7.20 3.69 15.05
N PRO A 462 -8.32 4.39 14.79
CA PRO A 462 -8.88 5.34 15.75
C PRO A 462 -9.29 4.65 17.05
N SER A 463 -9.34 5.40 18.14
CA SER A 463 -9.72 4.91 19.47
C SER A 463 -10.90 5.71 20.00
N GLY A 464 -12.13 5.24 19.79
CA GLY A 464 -13.36 5.84 20.31
C GLY A 464 -13.80 7.15 19.64
N PHE A 465 -13.29 7.50 18.46
CA PHE A 465 -13.69 8.70 17.71
C PHE A 465 -13.72 8.46 16.20
N SER A 466 -14.50 9.26 15.46
CA SER A 466 -14.46 9.29 13.99
C SER A 466 -13.43 10.32 13.52
N PRO A 467 -12.36 9.93 12.81
CA PRO A 467 -11.40 10.86 12.24
C PRO A 467 -12.04 11.86 11.27
N ARG A 468 -13.04 11.40 10.48
CA ARG A 468 -13.77 12.24 9.53
C ARG A 468 -14.46 13.41 10.18
N SER A 469 -15.06 13.23 11.35
CA SER A 469 -15.70 14.31 12.13
C SER A 469 -14.72 15.41 12.58
N LYS A 470 -13.40 15.13 12.57
CA LYS A 470 -12.36 16.04 13.04
C LYS A 470 -11.71 16.83 11.90
N LEU A 471 -12.01 16.51 10.65
CA LEU A 471 -11.41 17.17 9.49
C LEU A 471 -11.77 18.65 9.45
N GLY A 472 -10.76 19.49 9.19
CA GLY A 472 -10.90 20.94 9.07
C GLY A 472 -11.03 21.68 10.40
N LEU A 473 -11.06 20.98 11.54
CA LEU A 473 -11.19 21.60 12.86
C LEU A 473 -9.84 22.08 13.38
N PRO A 474 -9.81 23.16 14.19
CA PRO A 474 -8.62 23.56 14.94
C PRO A 474 -8.31 22.52 16.01
N LEU A 475 -7.03 22.43 16.42
CA LEU A 475 -6.56 21.53 17.47
C LEU A 475 -7.44 21.55 18.72
N ALA A 476 -7.86 22.74 19.16
CA ALA A 476 -8.74 22.89 20.31
C ALA A 476 -10.09 22.18 20.14
N SER A 477 -10.73 22.34 18.98
CA SER A 477 -12.01 21.68 18.66
C SER A 477 -11.84 20.18 18.42
N VAL A 478 -10.71 19.73 17.89
CA VAL A 478 -10.41 18.28 17.78
C VAL A 478 -10.42 17.63 19.18
N HIS A 479 -9.82 18.31 20.15
CA HIS A 479 -9.66 17.85 21.53
C HIS A 479 -10.76 18.30 22.50
N GLU A 480 -11.83 18.93 22.03
CA GLU A 480 -12.95 19.37 22.89
C GLU A 480 -13.44 18.27 23.86
N PRO A 481 -13.58 16.99 23.44
CA PRO A 481 -14.05 15.96 24.36
C PRO A 481 -13.04 15.54 25.44
N VAL A 482 -11.78 15.99 25.36
CA VAL A 482 -10.70 15.60 26.28
C VAL A 482 -10.79 16.47 27.54
N PRO A 483 -11.10 15.90 28.72
CA PRO A 483 -11.23 16.68 29.94
C PRO A 483 -9.93 17.42 30.26
N GLY A 484 -10.04 18.68 30.68
CA GLY A 484 -8.90 19.51 31.05
C GLY A 484 -8.02 19.97 29.89
N TYR A 485 -8.35 19.65 28.62
CA TYR A 485 -7.54 20.09 27.49
C TYR A 485 -7.41 21.61 27.42
N SER A 486 -8.54 22.33 27.38
CA SER A 486 -8.54 23.79 27.19
C SER A 486 -7.84 24.53 28.34
N SER A 487 -8.06 24.08 29.58
CA SER A 487 -7.50 24.73 30.76
C SER A 487 -6.05 24.38 31.07
N ILE A 488 -5.55 23.21 30.64
CA ILE A 488 -4.23 22.71 31.05
C ILE A 488 -3.24 22.63 29.87
N ILE A 489 -3.68 22.10 28.73
CA ILE A 489 -2.78 21.76 27.62
C ILE A 489 -2.85 22.75 26.46
N GLU A 490 -4.01 23.29 26.11
CA GLU A 490 -4.23 24.07 24.87
C GLU A 490 -3.13 25.12 24.65
N GLY A 491 -2.93 26.03 25.61
CA GLY A 491 -1.91 27.07 25.47
C GLY A 491 -0.48 26.54 25.34
N SER A 492 -0.14 25.44 26.02
CA SER A 492 1.18 24.80 25.89
C SER A 492 1.36 24.09 24.54
N MET A 493 0.29 23.48 24.03
CA MET A 493 0.27 22.79 22.75
C MET A 493 0.37 23.78 21.59
N ASP A 494 -0.41 24.86 21.60
CA ASP A 494 -0.35 25.91 20.57
C ASP A 494 1.05 26.52 20.49
N ARG A 495 1.65 26.88 21.64
CA ARG A 495 3.03 27.39 21.67
C ARG A 495 4.04 26.37 21.17
N TYR A 496 3.87 25.09 21.49
CA TYR A 496 4.79 24.04 21.04
C TYR A 496 4.68 23.79 19.54
N PHE A 497 3.47 23.69 19.00
CA PHE A 497 3.21 23.51 17.57
C PHE A 497 3.69 24.72 16.77
N ALA A 498 3.53 25.94 17.27
CA ALA A 498 4.11 27.12 16.63
C ALA A 498 5.65 27.09 16.61
N LYS A 499 6.30 26.59 17.68
CA LYS A 499 7.76 26.66 17.87
C LYS A 499 8.57 25.46 17.38
N ILE A 500 7.98 24.27 17.22
CA ILE A 500 8.73 23.08 16.79
C ILE A 500 9.42 23.34 15.45
N GLN A 501 10.73 23.15 15.40
CA GLN A 501 11.56 23.45 14.22
C GLN A 501 11.66 22.23 13.29
N VAL A 502 11.96 22.48 12.02
CA VAL A 502 12.35 21.43 11.06
C VAL A 502 13.57 20.68 11.60
N GLY A 503 13.61 19.36 11.38
CA GLY A 503 14.68 18.49 11.88
C GLY A 503 14.51 18.06 13.35
N LYS A 504 13.60 18.67 14.11
CA LYS A 504 13.23 18.20 15.44
C LYS A 504 12.08 17.21 15.37
N TYR A 505 12.36 15.98 15.77
CA TYR A 505 11.40 14.90 15.90
C TYR A 505 11.14 14.63 17.36
N VAL A 506 9.88 14.41 17.71
CA VAL A 506 9.52 14.07 19.07
C VAL A 506 8.51 12.94 19.12
N LYS A 507 8.49 12.23 20.26
CA LYS A 507 7.55 11.17 20.57
C LYS A 507 6.88 11.40 21.92
N ARG A 508 5.72 10.80 22.10
CA ARG A 508 5.06 10.59 23.39
C ARG A 508 4.30 9.27 23.37
N VAL A 509 3.88 8.81 24.53
CA VAL A 509 3.07 7.60 24.64
C VAL A 509 1.72 7.94 25.28
N ASN A 510 0.64 7.53 24.63
CA ASN A 510 -0.70 7.54 25.19
C ASN A 510 -1.16 6.09 25.44
N TRP A 511 -1.98 5.87 26.46
CA TRP A 511 -2.48 4.53 26.77
C TRP A 511 -3.94 4.56 27.27
N SER A 512 -4.63 3.45 27.10
CA SER A 512 -5.97 3.15 27.62
C SER A 512 -6.13 1.63 27.80
N ILE A 513 -7.28 1.20 28.32
CA ILE A 513 -7.70 -0.19 28.26
C ILE A 513 -8.82 -0.32 27.23
N ALA A 514 -8.74 -1.33 26.37
CA ALA A 514 -9.79 -1.73 25.45
C ALA A 514 -10.32 -3.10 25.88
N THR A 515 -11.64 -3.25 26.02
CA THR A 515 -12.29 -4.53 26.35
C THR A 515 -12.69 -5.29 25.08
N HIS A 516 -11.92 -5.12 24.01
CA HIS A 516 -12.10 -5.74 22.70
C HIS A 516 -10.76 -5.75 21.94
N GLY A 517 -10.60 -6.67 20.98
CA GLY A 517 -9.38 -6.81 20.16
C GLY A 517 -9.29 -5.88 18.95
N GLU A 518 -10.30 -5.05 18.70
CA GLU A 518 -10.37 -4.23 17.48
C GLU A 518 -9.45 -2.99 17.51
N LEU A 519 -8.71 -2.80 16.42
CA LEU A 519 -7.86 -1.61 16.22
C LEU A 519 -8.65 -0.42 15.69
N TYR A 520 -9.59 -0.64 14.77
CA TYR A 520 -10.55 0.31 14.24
C TYR A 520 -11.74 0.46 15.20
N ALA A 521 -11.57 1.28 16.24
CA ALA A 521 -12.61 1.56 17.23
C ALA A 521 -13.28 2.91 16.93
N SER A 522 -13.81 3.08 15.73
CA SER A 522 -14.59 4.28 15.35
C SER A 522 -16.07 4.09 15.70
N PRO A 523 -16.83 5.13 16.10
CA PRO A 523 -18.28 5.05 16.20
C PRO A 523 -18.96 4.58 14.89
N ALA A 524 -18.34 4.82 13.74
CA ALA A 524 -18.83 4.30 12.46
C ALA A 524 -18.82 2.75 12.40
N ALA A 525 -17.91 2.09 13.12
CA ALA A 525 -17.91 0.63 13.27
C ALA A 525 -19.09 0.12 14.12
N THR A 526 -19.54 0.92 15.09
CA THR A 526 -20.61 0.53 16.02
C THR A 526 -22.00 0.49 15.38
N ALA A 527 -22.19 1.18 14.25
CA ALA A 527 -23.39 1.08 13.43
C ALA A 527 -23.62 -0.34 12.85
N GLU A 528 -22.59 -1.19 12.84
CA GLU A 528 -22.64 -2.60 12.42
C GLU A 528 -22.94 -3.57 13.59
N GLY A 529 -23.42 -3.06 14.74
CA GLY A 529 -23.95 -3.88 15.83
C GLY A 529 -22.95 -4.29 16.92
N SER A 530 -21.72 -3.77 16.88
CA SER A 530 -20.67 -4.07 17.87
C SER A 530 -20.40 -2.84 18.77
N ASN A 531 -20.50 -2.98 20.10
CA ASN A 531 -20.23 -1.89 21.04
C ASN A 531 -18.71 -1.73 21.28
N ILE A 532 -17.98 -1.26 20.26
CA ILE A 532 -16.52 -1.12 20.23
C ILE A 532 -16.14 0.33 20.58
N SER A 533 -16.36 0.72 21.83
CA SER A 533 -15.98 2.07 22.30
C SER A 533 -14.87 2.02 23.35
N THR A 534 -13.80 2.79 23.10
CA THR A 534 -12.67 2.94 24.04
C THR A 534 -12.80 4.20 24.91
N HIS A 535 -13.73 5.10 24.59
CA HIS A 535 -13.99 6.32 25.35
C HIS A 535 -15.42 6.36 25.89
N ALA A 536 -15.67 7.24 26.86
CA ALA A 536 -17.00 7.56 27.32
C ALA A 536 -17.26 9.07 27.18
N TYR A 537 -18.47 9.40 26.75
CA TYR A 537 -18.94 10.77 26.57
C TYR A 537 -20.12 11.06 27.51
N ALA A 538 -20.40 12.35 27.71
CA ALA A 538 -21.53 12.76 28.53
C ALA A 538 -22.85 12.23 27.94
N GLY A 539 -23.64 11.54 28.76
CA GLY A 539 -24.89 10.91 28.34
C GLY A 539 -24.79 9.41 27.99
N ASP A 540 -23.58 8.85 27.93
CA ASP A 540 -23.41 7.41 27.73
C ASP A 540 -23.98 6.62 28.92
N GLN A 541 -24.73 5.56 28.63
CA GLN A 541 -25.12 4.59 29.65
C GLN A 541 -23.92 3.69 29.96
N ILE A 542 -23.42 3.82 31.18
CA ILE A 542 -22.24 3.10 31.67
C ILE A 542 -22.66 2.05 32.69
N THR A 543 -22.37 0.79 32.38
CA THR A 543 -22.52 -0.34 33.30
C THR A 543 -21.12 -0.83 33.66
N GLU A 544 -20.84 -0.92 34.96
CA GLU A 544 -19.60 -1.50 35.46
C GLU A 544 -19.56 -3.00 35.19
N LEU A 545 -18.41 -3.50 34.72
CA LEU A 545 -18.17 -4.92 34.52
C LEU A 545 -17.86 -5.60 35.86
N ALA A 546 -18.54 -6.71 36.14
CA ALA A 546 -18.22 -7.53 37.30
C ALA A 546 -16.83 -8.18 37.14
N GLU A 547 -16.53 -8.74 35.97
CA GLU A 547 -15.27 -9.37 35.62
C GLU A 547 -14.87 -9.00 34.18
N VAL A 548 -13.58 -9.14 33.87
CA VAL A 548 -13.06 -9.01 32.50
C VAL A 548 -12.58 -10.36 32.01
N ASP A 549 -12.77 -10.63 30.71
CA ASP A 549 -12.03 -11.68 30.02
C ASP A 549 -10.62 -11.15 29.71
N PRO A 550 -9.55 -11.66 30.35
CA PRO A 550 -8.19 -11.15 30.16
C PRO A 550 -7.66 -11.36 28.74
N SER A 551 -8.17 -12.35 28.02
CA SER A 551 -7.77 -12.66 26.63
C SER A 551 -8.43 -11.74 25.60
N GLN A 552 -9.56 -11.13 25.97
CA GLN A 552 -10.31 -10.14 25.16
C GLN A 552 -10.16 -8.71 25.68
N THR A 553 -9.36 -8.51 26.74
CA THR A 553 -9.04 -7.20 27.30
C THR A 553 -7.59 -6.87 27.00
N PHE A 554 -7.33 -5.66 26.52
CA PHE A 554 -6.04 -5.25 26.01
C PHE A 554 -5.59 -3.94 26.66
N VAL A 555 -4.31 -3.88 27.02
CA VAL A 555 -3.63 -2.62 27.25
C VAL A 555 -3.34 -2.00 25.88
N ARG A 556 -4.11 -0.97 25.51
CA ARG A 556 -3.97 -0.25 24.26
C ARG A 556 -2.98 0.89 24.44
N VAL A 557 -1.93 0.92 23.61
CA VAL A 557 -0.87 1.92 23.71
C VAL A 557 -0.56 2.51 22.35
N GLU A 558 -0.51 3.84 22.27
CA GLU A 558 -0.17 4.58 21.07
C GLU A 558 1.21 5.20 21.23
N ARG A 559 2.14 4.81 20.35
CA ARG A 559 3.38 5.53 20.15
C ARG A 559 3.10 6.68 19.20
N GLN A 560 3.03 7.90 19.72
CA GLN A 560 2.69 9.08 18.95
C GLN A 560 3.97 9.84 18.59
N THR A 561 4.13 10.21 17.34
CA THR A 561 5.27 11.00 16.82
C THR A 561 4.78 12.32 16.25
N LEU A 562 5.64 13.34 16.33
CA LEU A 562 5.33 14.67 15.82
C LEU A 562 6.61 15.28 15.22
N HIS A 563 6.51 15.80 13.99
CA HIS A 563 7.59 16.56 13.36
C HIS A 563 7.05 17.56 12.35
N ARG A 564 7.86 18.58 12.03
CA ARG A 564 7.57 19.56 10.99
C ARG A 564 8.26 19.19 9.69
N LEU A 565 7.53 19.20 8.59
CA LEU A 565 8.06 18.98 7.25
C LEU A 565 8.91 20.18 6.78
N PRO A 566 10.05 19.95 6.11
CA PRO A 566 10.99 21.01 5.74
C PRO A 566 10.43 22.05 4.75
N ASN A 567 9.66 21.64 3.75
CA ASN A 567 9.23 22.51 2.66
C ASN A 567 7.83 23.06 2.89
N SER A 568 6.83 22.20 3.10
CA SER A 568 5.45 22.60 3.32
C SER A 568 5.20 23.23 4.69
N LYS A 569 6.14 23.08 5.63
CA LYS A 569 6.05 23.50 7.04
C LYS A 569 4.85 22.89 7.80
N ALA A 570 4.14 21.94 7.20
CA ALA A 570 3.08 21.20 7.85
C ALA A 570 3.63 20.38 9.01
N ILE A 571 2.83 20.21 10.04
CA ILE A 571 3.12 19.30 11.13
C ILE A 571 2.49 17.95 10.81
N VAL A 572 3.30 16.91 10.85
CA VAL A 572 2.84 15.52 10.76
C VAL A 572 2.77 14.98 12.17
N PHE A 573 1.55 14.69 12.60
CA PHE A 573 1.28 13.87 13.78
C PHE A 573 0.99 12.46 13.31
N ALA A 574 1.75 11.47 13.81
CA ALA A 574 1.52 10.08 13.45
C ALA A 574 1.45 9.20 14.69
N PHE A 575 0.79 8.05 14.61
CA PHE A 575 0.81 7.09 15.70
C PHE A 575 0.68 5.64 15.25
N LYS A 576 1.42 4.77 15.97
CA LYS A 576 1.33 3.32 15.88
C LYS A 576 0.72 2.77 17.16
N THR A 577 -0.36 2.02 16.99
CA THR A 577 -1.15 1.44 18.07
C THR A 577 -0.75 0.00 18.33
N TYR A 578 -0.44 -0.31 19.58
CA TYR A 578 -0.18 -1.65 20.09
C TYR A 578 -1.35 -2.10 20.98
N LEU A 579 -1.73 -3.37 20.87
CA LEU A 579 -2.66 -4.02 21.78
C LEU A 579 -1.90 -5.15 22.47
N TYR A 580 -1.75 -5.05 23.79
CA TYR A 580 -1.16 -6.12 24.61
C TYR A 580 -2.29 -6.83 25.36
N PRO A 581 -2.58 -8.11 25.10
CA PRO A 581 -3.53 -8.88 25.89
C PRO A 581 -3.22 -8.76 27.39
N LEU A 582 -4.25 -8.61 28.24
CA LEU A 582 -4.07 -8.30 29.66
C LEU A 582 -3.43 -9.48 30.41
N ASP A 583 -3.73 -10.71 30.00
CA ASP A 583 -3.09 -11.92 30.49
C ASP A 583 -1.62 -12.01 30.11
N GLN A 584 -1.29 -11.80 28.84
CA GLN A 584 0.09 -11.76 28.37
C GLN A 584 0.86 -10.62 29.03
N PHE A 585 0.24 -9.46 29.22
CA PHE A 585 0.83 -8.35 29.95
C PHE A 585 1.19 -8.75 31.38
N LYS A 586 0.26 -9.36 32.12
CA LYS A 586 0.52 -9.80 33.50
C LYS A 586 1.61 -10.86 33.55
N ALA A 587 1.59 -11.84 32.64
CA ALA A 587 2.61 -12.88 32.54
C ALA A 587 4.00 -12.30 32.24
N ASP A 588 4.10 -11.36 31.29
CA ASP A 588 5.36 -10.76 30.84
C ASP A 588 6.01 -9.83 31.87
N ASN A 589 5.22 -9.20 32.74
CA ASN A 589 5.70 -8.12 33.63
C ASN A 589 5.66 -8.53 35.12
N GLY A 590 5.15 -9.72 35.43
CA GLY A 590 5.06 -10.25 36.79
C GLY A 590 4.17 -9.43 37.73
N PRO A 591 4.16 -9.77 39.02
CA PRO A 591 3.33 -9.09 40.03
C PRO A 591 3.61 -7.59 40.13
N GLU A 592 4.88 -7.17 40.03
CA GLU A 592 5.27 -5.76 40.14
C GLU A 592 4.73 -4.93 38.96
N GLY A 593 4.86 -5.42 37.72
CA GLY A 593 4.33 -4.70 36.56
C GLY A 593 2.80 -4.69 36.50
N ALA A 594 2.16 -5.78 36.97
CA ALA A 594 0.71 -5.83 37.13
C ALA A 594 0.22 -4.81 38.16
N GLU A 595 0.91 -4.69 39.31
CA GLU A 595 0.60 -3.68 40.32
C GLU A 595 0.88 -2.26 39.83
N GLN A 596 1.94 -2.02 39.06
CA GLN A 596 2.19 -0.71 38.44
C GLN A 596 1.05 -0.27 37.51
N LEU A 597 0.51 -1.19 36.70
CA LEU A 597 -0.66 -0.90 35.86
C LEU A 597 -1.89 -0.65 36.73
N ALA A 598 -2.14 -1.47 37.76
CA ALA A 598 -3.26 -1.28 38.67
C ALA A 598 -3.21 0.08 39.38
N GLN A 599 -2.03 0.51 39.84
CA GLN A 599 -1.80 1.83 40.42
C GLN A 599 -2.00 2.95 39.40
N ALA A 600 -1.63 2.75 38.13
CA ALA A 600 -1.88 3.74 37.09
C ALA A 600 -3.36 3.87 36.74
N VAL A 601 -4.13 2.78 36.83
CA VAL A 601 -5.61 2.80 36.72
C VAL A 601 -6.22 3.61 37.87
N ASP A 602 -5.80 3.35 39.11
CA ASP A 602 -6.18 4.18 40.28
C ASP A 602 -5.75 5.65 40.07
N GLY A 603 -4.57 5.84 39.49
CA GLY A 603 -3.95 7.11 39.14
C GLY A 603 -4.79 8.03 38.26
N LEU A 604 -5.70 7.48 37.46
CA LEU A 604 -6.63 8.24 36.62
C LEU A 604 -7.60 9.10 37.45
N LYS A 605 -7.94 8.70 38.69
CA LYS A 605 -8.86 9.42 39.59
C LYS A 605 -8.18 10.49 40.46
N VAL A 606 -6.88 10.33 40.74
CA VAL A 606 -6.12 11.18 41.70
C VAL A 606 -5.18 12.19 41.02
N GLY A 607 -5.24 12.25 39.69
CA GLY A 607 -4.48 13.15 38.86
C GLY A 607 -4.85 14.64 38.92
N ASN A 608 -4.20 15.46 38.08
CA ASN A 608 -4.63 16.85 37.86
C ASN A 608 -5.91 16.95 37.00
N VAL A 609 -6.37 15.84 36.42
CA VAL A 609 -7.64 15.73 35.67
C VAL A 609 -8.37 14.41 36.03
N PRO A 610 -9.07 14.35 37.17
CA PRO A 610 -9.81 13.14 37.59
C PRO A 610 -10.88 12.66 36.59
N ALA A 611 -11.47 13.59 35.84
CA ALA A 611 -12.45 13.28 34.79
C ALA A 611 -11.87 12.40 33.67
N MET A 612 -10.54 12.29 33.55
CA MET A 612 -9.87 11.39 32.62
C MET A 612 -10.22 9.92 32.87
N HIS A 613 -10.51 9.53 34.12
CA HIS A 613 -11.00 8.19 34.43
C HIS A 613 -12.28 7.86 33.67
N PHE A 614 -13.26 8.77 33.67
CA PHE A 614 -14.50 8.58 32.92
C PHE A 614 -14.24 8.60 31.41
N TYR A 615 -13.50 9.60 30.91
CA TYR A 615 -13.20 9.73 29.48
C TYR A 615 -12.50 8.50 28.89
N LYS A 616 -11.55 7.88 29.62
CA LYS A 616 -10.90 6.61 29.23
C LYS A 616 -11.75 5.37 29.55
N ARG A 617 -13.04 5.57 29.80
CA ARG A 617 -14.04 4.53 30.07
C ARG A 617 -13.76 3.68 31.32
N GLY A 618 -12.92 4.18 32.24
CA GLY A 618 -12.53 3.49 33.47
C GLY A 618 -13.72 3.12 34.36
N ALA A 619 -14.82 3.87 34.31
CA ALA A 619 -16.05 3.54 35.02
C ALA A 619 -16.68 2.20 34.60
N VAL A 620 -16.31 1.65 33.44
CA VAL A 620 -16.75 0.31 32.99
C VAL A 620 -15.80 -0.78 33.49
N TRP A 621 -14.49 -0.62 33.29
CA TRP A 621 -13.54 -1.72 33.37
C TRP A 621 -12.56 -1.66 34.54
N ALA A 622 -12.40 -0.51 35.21
CA ALA A 622 -11.29 -0.27 36.13
C ALA A 622 -11.23 -1.25 37.30
N GLU A 623 -12.36 -1.50 37.98
CA GLU A 623 -12.38 -2.39 39.15
C GLU A 623 -12.14 -3.85 38.77
N ALA A 624 -12.78 -4.33 37.70
CA ALA A 624 -12.56 -5.68 37.18
C ALA A 624 -11.11 -5.92 36.72
N VAL A 625 -10.53 -4.97 35.97
CA VAL A 625 -9.13 -5.04 35.52
C VAL A 625 -8.16 -5.04 36.70
N LYS A 626 -8.35 -4.16 37.69
CA LYS A 626 -7.49 -4.13 38.89
C LYS A 626 -7.60 -5.42 39.70
N ARG A 627 -8.80 -5.98 39.85
CA ARG A 627 -9.00 -7.26 40.55
C ARG A 627 -8.23 -8.38 39.86
N TYR A 628 -8.29 -8.46 38.53
CA TYR A 628 -7.51 -9.42 37.76
C TYR A 628 -6.00 -9.18 37.89
N LEU A 629 -5.53 -7.93 37.78
CA LEU A 629 -4.10 -7.64 37.89
C LEU A 629 -3.52 -8.04 39.25
N ARG A 630 -4.28 -7.85 40.33
CA ARG A 630 -3.89 -8.15 41.72
C ARG A 630 -4.19 -9.59 42.17
N SER A 631 -4.79 -10.43 41.31
CA SER A 631 -5.18 -11.81 41.65
C SER A 631 -4.03 -12.79 41.70
#